data_AF-A0A844ML85-F1
#
_entry.id   AF-A0A844ML85-F1
#
_cell.length_a   1.000
_cell.length_b   1.000
_cell.length_c   1.000
_cell.angle_alpha   90.00
_cell.angle_beta   90.00
_cell.angle_gamma   90.00
#
_symmetry.space_group_name_H-M   'P 1'
#
loop_
_entity.id
_entity.type
_entity.pdbx_description
1 polymer ?
#
loop_
_entity_poly.entity_id
_entity_poly.type
_entity_poly.pdbx_seq_one_letter_code
_entity_poly.pdbx_strand_id
1 'polypeptide(L)'
;MKSVLGLVIISSILTSNIVLAQEQSLKIVYPPALHQTSARKVFFIGTAPSKGQVFINGKPIARSNAGHFAPSFPLELGENTFNIRYQEQEIQIRVTRVSSQPDIPQGLTFAKNSLTPAVDIAKLPGELICFSAIAAPNASVSVKLGNQTIPLSPQQQVAKLPPNSAALTGQNQPSVQTNTGKYAGCTTVAVAGDLGQPQFQLTLDGKTITQAGTGKITILSPTQSEVVEVTVDSGVARTGPSSDYSRLTPLPKGTQATITGKEGDWLRLDYGAWINSKETRVLTGAIPPSTIIRSVGYRKGSGVTEMVFPLQVPVPVSVQQSDRNFTLTLYHTTAQTDIIRLDDDPVISRLDWQQLPSFQQGGQGGVQYSFRLKSERQWGYKLRYEGTSLVLALRHPPISRDGKKQKPLTGIKILLDPGHGGKESGAAGPTGYLEKDVNLIVSKLLRDELVKRGATVVMTREDDREVSLTDRVAAIDKEEPTIAFSVHYNSLPDEGDAENTKGVGTFWYHPQAHNLAVFMHNYIVQKLGRPSYGVFWDNLALTRPFSAPSVLLELGFMSNPNEFEWVTDSQEQKKLAKAVADGIVEWFATDTFKK
;
A
#
# COMPACT_ATOMS: atom_id res chain seq x y z
N MET A 1 -29.49 -68.64 59.80
CA MET A 1 -29.49 -67.46 58.91
C MET A 1 -29.16 -66.23 59.77
N LYS A 2 -27.96 -65.66 59.62
CA LYS A 2 -27.52 -64.44 60.32
C LYS A 2 -27.34 -63.34 59.27
N SER A 3 -28.06 -62.23 59.38
CA SER A 3 -27.84 -61.02 58.59
C SER A 3 -26.86 -60.10 59.32
N VAL A 4 -25.89 -59.58 58.56
CA VAL A 4 -24.79 -58.74 59.02
C VAL A 4 -25.00 -57.31 58.50
N LEU A 5 -24.71 -56.36 59.39
CA LEU A 5 -24.55 -54.91 59.23
C LEU A 5 -23.65 -54.52 58.05
N GLY A 6 -24.08 -53.54 57.24
CA GLY A 6 -23.22 -52.83 56.28
C GLY A 6 -22.82 -51.46 56.83
N LEU A 7 -21.51 -51.22 56.97
CA LEU A 7 -20.91 -49.91 57.28
C LEU A 7 -20.08 -49.47 56.06
N VAL A 8 -20.39 -48.29 55.50
CA VAL A 8 -19.70 -47.70 54.35
C VAL A 8 -18.59 -46.79 54.84
N ILE A 9 -17.34 -47.06 54.42
CA ILE A 9 -16.18 -46.18 54.62
C ILE A 9 -15.90 -45.47 53.29
N ILE A 10 -15.95 -44.14 53.31
CA ILE A 10 -15.60 -43.26 52.20
C ILE A 10 -14.08 -43.02 52.25
N SER A 11 -13.36 -43.47 51.22
CA SER A 11 -11.94 -43.15 51.03
C SER A 11 -11.79 -42.01 50.03
N SER A 12 -11.23 -40.90 50.48
CA SER A 12 -10.88 -39.72 49.68
C SER A 12 -9.49 -39.91 49.07
N ILE A 13 -9.41 -40.09 47.75
CA ILE A 13 -8.17 -40.09 46.97
C ILE A 13 -7.91 -38.66 46.48
N LEU A 14 -6.88 -38.02 47.04
CA LEU A 14 -6.27 -36.80 46.51
C LEU A 14 -5.40 -37.18 45.31
N THR A 15 -5.87 -36.93 44.09
CA THR A 15 -5.02 -36.97 42.88
C THR A 15 -4.40 -35.61 42.64
N SER A 16 -3.08 -35.52 42.84
CA SER A 16 -2.26 -34.40 42.39
C SER A 16 -2.27 -34.33 40.86
N ASN A 17 -2.86 -33.28 40.30
CA ASN A 17 -2.76 -32.97 38.88
C ASN A 17 -1.34 -32.48 38.58
N ILE A 18 -0.45 -33.39 38.19
CA ILE A 18 0.78 -33.02 37.49
C ILE A 18 0.37 -32.68 36.05
N VAL A 19 0.25 -31.39 35.75
CA VAL A 19 0.24 -30.91 34.37
C VAL A 19 1.63 -31.19 33.82
N LEU A 20 1.78 -32.29 33.08
CA LEU A 20 2.94 -32.50 32.22
C LEU A 20 2.95 -31.36 31.21
N ALA A 21 3.87 -30.41 31.39
CA ALA A 21 4.22 -29.44 30.37
C ALA A 21 4.62 -30.24 29.13
N GLN A 22 3.81 -30.16 28.08
CA GLN A 22 4.12 -30.75 26.79
C GLN A 22 5.43 -30.11 26.32
N GLU A 23 6.54 -30.83 26.43
CA GLU A 23 7.86 -30.33 26.00
C GLU A 23 7.75 -29.92 24.53
N GLN A 24 7.90 -28.62 24.26
CA GLN A 24 7.88 -28.09 22.89
C GLN A 24 8.88 -28.86 22.03
N SER A 25 8.44 -29.66 21.07
CA SER A 25 9.35 -30.31 20.12
C SER A 25 9.98 -29.30 19.15
N LEU A 26 11.05 -29.69 18.47
CA LEU A 26 11.60 -28.94 17.35
C LEU A 26 10.49 -28.65 16.33
N LYS A 27 10.30 -27.36 16.02
CA LYS A 27 9.33 -26.88 15.04
C LYS A 27 9.98 -25.86 14.12
N ILE A 28 9.75 -26.04 12.81
CA ILE A 28 10.07 -25.06 11.78
C ILE A 28 8.75 -24.47 11.28
N VAL A 29 8.61 -23.16 11.40
CA VAL A 29 7.44 -22.40 10.96
C VAL A 29 7.68 -21.80 9.57
N TYR A 30 8.89 -21.32 9.34
CA TYR A 30 9.31 -20.78 8.05
C TYR A 30 10.75 -21.25 7.72
N PRO A 31 11.09 -21.48 6.45
CA PRO A 31 10.16 -21.59 5.32
C PRO A 31 9.36 -22.91 5.39
N PRO A 32 8.28 -23.06 4.60
CA PRO A 32 7.58 -24.33 4.48
C PRO A 32 8.50 -25.42 3.92
N ALA A 33 8.10 -26.70 4.05
CA ALA A 33 8.93 -27.85 3.66
C ALA A 33 9.43 -27.81 2.22
N LEU A 34 8.61 -27.28 1.32
CA LEU A 34 8.95 -26.99 -0.07
C LEU A 34 8.74 -25.48 -0.29
N HIS A 35 9.83 -24.74 -0.42
CA HIS A 35 9.80 -23.29 -0.63
C HIS A 35 10.50 -22.90 -1.92
N GLN A 36 9.96 -21.91 -2.62
CA GLN A 36 10.56 -21.39 -3.85
C GLN A 36 10.72 -19.88 -3.74
N THR A 37 11.90 -19.38 -4.10
CA THR A 37 12.21 -17.95 -3.98
C THR A 37 13.21 -17.51 -5.05
N SER A 38 13.27 -16.24 -5.39
CA SER A 38 14.37 -15.69 -6.20
C SER A 38 15.47 -15.04 -5.35
N ALA A 39 15.25 -14.90 -4.05
CA ALA A 39 16.16 -14.28 -3.12
C ALA A 39 17.50 -15.02 -3.04
N ARG A 40 18.58 -14.28 -2.77
CA ARG A 40 19.93 -14.83 -2.60
C ARG A 40 20.15 -15.55 -1.26
N LYS A 41 19.23 -15.37 -0.31
CA LYS A 41 19.26 -15.99 1.00
C LYS A 41 17.84 -16.19 1.52
N VAL A 42 17.68 -17.11 2.45
CA VAL A 42 16.43 -17.38 3.17
C VAL A 42 16.72 -17.42 4.66
N PHE A 43 15.79 -16.94 5.48
CA PHE A 43 15.85 -17.13 6.93
C PHE A 43 14.92 -18.27 7.35
N PHE A 44 15.27 -18.91 8.46
CA PHE A 44 14.39 -19.87 9.12
C PHE A 44 13.65 -19.16 10.24
N ILE A 45 12.44 -19.60 10.61
CA ILE A 45 11.76 -19.20 11.85
C ILE A 45 11.32 -20.50 12.51
N GLY A 46 11.70 -20.68 13.77
CA GLY A 46 11.33 -21.89 14.50
C GLY A 46 11.64 -21.84 15.98
N THR A 47 11.32 -22.93 16.65
CA THR A 47 11.53 -23.10 18.09
C THR A 47 11.91 -24.53 18.43
N ALA A 48 12.60 -24.69 19.55
CA ALA A 48 12.93 -25.96 20.20
C ALA A 48 12.96 -25.75 21.72
N PRO A 49 12.95 -26.80 22.58
CA PRO A 49 13.05 -26.62 24.02
C PRO A 49 14.24 -25.75 24.40
N SER A 50 14.12 -24.89 25.40
CA SER A 50 15.15 -23.91 25.81
C SER A 50 16.52 -24.52 26.12
N LYS A 51 16.56 -25.78 26.55
CA LYS A 51 17.80 -26.55 26.78
C LYS A 51 18.27 -27.25 25.50
N GLY A 52 19.56 -27.51 25.37
CA GLY A 52 20.15 -28.21 24.22
C GLY A 52 20.48 -27.30 23.03
N GLN A 53 20.98 -27.90 21.96
CA GLN A 53 21.43 -27.19 20.75
C GLN A 53 20.61 -27.58 19.53
N VAL A 54 20.29 -26.58 18.70
CA VAL A 54 19.72 -26.79 17.36
C VAL A 54 20.85 -26.63 16.35
N PHE A 55 20.89 -27.53 15.37
CA PHE A 55 21.85 -27.50 14.28
C PHE A 55 21.13 -27.34 12.95
N ILE A 56 21.69 -26.54 12.04
CA ILE A 56 21.29 -26.49 10.63
C ILE A 56 22.51 -26.87 9.79
N ASN A 57 22.37 -27.91 8.97
CA ASN A 57 23.47 -28.49 8.18
C ASN A 57 24.72 -28.78 9.04
N GLY A 58 24.50 -29.33 10.23
CA GLY A 58 25.56 -29.70 11.18
C GLY A 58 26.17 -28.53 11.97
N LYS A 59 25.78 -27.28 11.71
CA LYS A 59 26.29 -26.10 12.43
C LYS A 59 25.30 -25.65 13.52
N PRO A 60 25.76 -25.40 14.76
CA PRO A 60 24.89 -24.89 15.81
C PRO A 60 24.41 -23.47 15.48
N ILE A 61 23.17 -23.15 15.84
CA ILE A 61 22.57 -21.82 15.60
C ILE A 61 22.29 -21.09 16.93
N ALA A 62 22.26 -19.75 16.86
CA ALA A 62 21.85 -18.91 17.98
C ALA A 62 20.34 -19.03 18.24
N ARG A 63 19.96 -18.85 19.51
CA ARG A 63 18.58 -19.00 20.00
C ARG A 63 18.29 -17.99 21.09
N SER A 64 17.03 -17.59 21.22
CA SER A 64 16.54 -16.79 22.34
C SER A 64 16.45 -17.62 23.63
N ASN A 65 16.14 -16.97 24.76
CA ASN A 65 16.02 -17.64 26.06
C ASN A 65 14.88 -18.66 26.10
N ALA A 66 13.76 -18.38 25.43
CA ALA A 66 12.65 -19.33 25.26
C ALA A 66 12.94 -20.41 24.21
N GLY A 67 14.04 -20.27 23.46
CA GLY A 67 14.49 -21.27 22.50
C GLY A 67 14.09 -21.03 21.05
N HIS A 68 13.64 -19.83 20.72
CA HIS A 68 13.29 -19.42 19.37
C HIS A 68 14.54 -19.09 18.54
N PHE A 69 14.48 -19.23 17.23
CA PHE A 69 15.61 -18.91 16.33
C PHE A 69 15.14 -18.35 15.00
N ALA A 70 15.98 -17.50 14.39
CA ALA A 70 15.73 -17.00 13.04
C ALA A 70 16.96 -16.79 12.11
N PRO A 71 17.89 -17.77 12.01
CA PRO A 71 19.11 -17.61 11.24
C PRO A 71 18.86 -17.52 9.73
N SER A 72 19.73 -16.79 9.03
CA SER A 72 19.71 -16.65 7.57
C SER A 72 20.84 -17.44 6.89
N PHE A 73 20.55 -18.04 5.74
CA PHE A 73 21.53 -18.81 4.95
C PHE A 73 21.49 -18.40 3.47
N PRO A 74 22.66 -18.31 2.80
CA PRO A 74 22.73 -18.07 1.37
C PRO A 74 22.12 -19.25 0.59
N LEU A 75 21.63 -18.95 -0.61
CA LEU A 75 21.04 -19.90 -1.54
C LEU A 75 21.79 -19.88 -2.87
N GLU A 76 22.19 -21.04 -3.34
CA GLU A 76 22.63 -21.25 -4.72
C GLU A 76 21.43 -21.35 -5.65
N LEU A 77 21.61 -21.07 -6.96
CA LEU A 77 20.55 -21.33 -7.94
C LEU A 77 20.21 -22.82 -7.98
N GLY A 78 18.91 -23.15 -8.05
CA GLY A 78 18.42 -24.52 -7.98
C GLY A 78 18.04 -24.96 -6.56
N GLU A 79 18.05 -26.27 -6.32
CA GLU A 79 17.63 -26.85 -5.04
C GLU A 79 18.70 -26.70 -3.95
N ASN A 80 18.30 -26.18 -2.79
CA ASN A 80 19.11 -26.09 -1.58
C ASN A 80 18.42 -26.92 -0.49
N THR A 81 19.11 -27.92 0.06
CA THR A 81 18.57 -28.77 1.13
C THR A 81 19.16 -28.39 2.48
N PHE A 82 18.28 -28.24 3.47
CA PHE A 82 18.64 -27.93 4.85
C PHE A 82 18.16 -29.03 5.79
N ASN A 83 19.08 -29.62 6.55
CA ASN A 83 18.78 -30.58 7.62
C ASN A 83 18.87 -29.86 8.97
N ILE A 84 17.74 -29.76 9.66
CA ILE A 84 17.63 -29.13 10.98
C ILE A 84 17.49 -30.21 12.04
N ARG A 85 18.38 -30.20 13.04
CA ARG A 85 18.44 -31.24 14.07
C ARG A 85 18.39 -30.65 15.48
N TYR A 86 17.63 -31.30 16.35
CA TYR A 86 17.62 -31.07 17.79
C TYR A 86 17.51 -32.42 18.49
N GLN A 87 18.53 -32.81 19.28
CA GLN A 87 18.62 -34.15 19.85
C GLN A 87 18.46 -35.24 18.76
N GLU A 88 17.46 -36.11 18.90
CA GLU A 88 17.10 -37.19 17.96
C GLU A 88 16.12 -36.74 16.86
N GLN A 89 15.57 -35.52 16.95
CA GLN A 89 14.65 -34.97 15.95
C GLN A 89 15.44 -34.38 14.78
N GLU A 90 15.03 -34.74 13.57
CA GLU A 90 15.58 -34.19 12.33
C GLU A 90 14.43 -33.79 11.38
N ILE A 91 14.53 -32.59 10.82
CA ILE A 91 13.58 -32.04 9.84
C ILE A 91 14.38 -31.59 8.62
N GLN A 92 13.97 -32.05 7.43
CA GLN A 92 14.54 -31.61 6.17
C GLN A 92 13.63 -30.56 5.51
N ILE A 93 14.23 -29.46 5.07
CA ILE A 93 13.54 -28.38 4.33
C ILE A 93 14.26 -28.19 2.99
N ARG A 94 13.49 -28.07 1.91
CA ARG A 94 14.02 -27.82 0.55
C ARG A 94 13.60 -26.44 0.08
N VAL A 95 14.60 -25.65 -0.30
CA VAL A 95 14.41 -24.30 -0.83
C VAL A 95 14.97 -24.25 -2.25
N THR A 96 14.10 -24.05 -3.23
CA THR A 96 14.50 -23.90 -4.63
C THR A 96 14.66 -22.42 -4.96
N ARG A 97 15.89 -21.99 -5.23
CA ARG A 97 16.14 -20.64 -5.73
C ARG A 97 15.98 -20.60 -7.24
N VAL A 98 15.07 -19.77 -7.73
CA VAL A 98 14.86 -19.53 -9.16
C VAL A 98 15.52 -18.24 -9.63
N SER A 99 15.92 -18.22 -10.90
CA SER A 99 16.42 -16.99 -11.53
C SER A 99 15.28 -15.98 -11.68
N SER A 100 15.56 -14.71 -11.40
CA SER A 100 14.67 -13.60 -11.75
C SER A 100 14.96 -13.03 -13.16
N GLN A 101 15.89 -13.64 -13.89
CA GLN A 101 16.22 -13.25 -15.26
C GLN A 101 15.42 -14.09 -16.25
N PRO A 102 14.93 -13.47 -17.35
CA PRO A 102 14.31 -14.20 -18.43
C PRO A 102 15.32 -15.12 -19.12
N ASP A 103 14.87 -16.30 -19.54
CA ASP A 103 15.69 -17.22 -20.33
C ASP A 103 15.99 -16.60 -21.70
N ILE A 104 17.27 -16.47 -22.03
CA ILE A 104 17.73 -15.95 -23.32
C ILE A 104 17.75 -17.12 -24.31
N PRO A 105 16.92 -17.08 -25.38
CA PRO A 105 16.93 -18.12 -26.39
C PRO A 105 18.29 -18.21 -27.09
N GLN A 106 18.74 -19.42 -27.40
CA GLN A 106 19.99 -19.63 -28.14
C GLN A 106 19.81 -19.75 -29.66
N GLY A 107 18.56 -19.86 -30.14
CA GLY A 107 18.24 -20.11 -31.55
C GLY A 107 17.33 -19.07 -32.16
N LEU A 108 16.84 -19.38 -33.35
CA LEU A 108 15.91 -18.55 -34.14
C LEU A 108 14.50 -18.57 -33.54
N THR A 109 14.33 -17.99 -32.35
CA THR A 109 13.05 -17.83 -31.65
C THR A 109 13.09 -16.63 -30.71
N PHE A 110 11.92 -16.06 -30.43
CA PHE A 110 11.76 -15.06 -29.37
C PHE A 110 11.54 -15.74 -28.01
N ALA A 111 11.98 -15.10 -26.93
CA ALA A 111 11.68 -15.60 -25.59
C ALA A 111 10.17 -15.51 -25.33
N LYS A 112 9.63 -16.48 -24.58
CA LYS A 112 8.21 -16.55 -24.27
C LYS A 112 7.76 -15.26 -23.57
N ASN A 113 6.63 -14.70 -24.01
CA ASN A 113 6.03 -13.47 -23.45
C ASN A 113 6.96 -12.24 -23.44
N SER A 114 7.93 -12.16 -24.35
CA SER A 114 8.91 -11.06 -24.38
C SER A 114 8.58 -9.92 -25.36
N LEU A 115 7.61 -10.12 -26.25
CA LEU A 115 7.21 -9.14 -27.26
C LEU A 115 6.30 -8.08 -26.62
N THR A 116 6.63 -6.80 -26.81
CA THR A 116 5.81 -5.67 -26.34
C THR A 116 5.45 -4.74 -27.51
N PRO A 117 4.23 -4.14 -27.55
CA PRO A 117 3.21 -4.13 -26.50
C PRO A 117 2.55 -5.49 -26.24
N ALA A 118 2.39 -5.84 -24.96
CA ALA A 118 1.85 -7.13 -24.54
C ALA A 118 0.30 -7.17 -24.58
N VAL A 119 -0.33 -6.00 -24.54
CA VAL A 119 -1.78 -5.77 -24.58
C VAL A 119 -2.10 -4.73 -25.65
N ASP A 120 -3.38 -4.65 -26.03
CA ASP A 120 -3.84 -3.64 -26.98
C ASP A 120 -3.54 -2.23 -26.46
N ILE A 121 -3.00 -1.37 -27.32
CA ILE A 121 -2.70 0.02 -27.01
C ILE A 121 -3.39 0.97 -28.00
N ALA A 122 -3.77 2.14 -27.48
CA ALA A 122 -4.21 3.26 -28.29
C ALA A 122 -3.42 4.52 -27.90
N LYS A 123 -2.94 5.26 -28.91
CA LYS A 123 -2.13 6.48 -28.74
C LYS A 123 -2.68 7.61 -29.60
N LEU A 124 -2.36 8.85 -29.25
CA LEU A 124 -2.63 9.99 -30.13
C LEU A 124 -1.61 10.05 -31.29
N PRO A 125 -1.96 10.70 -32.42
CA PRO A 125 -1.02 10.91 -33.50
C PRO A 125 0.27 11.60 -33.05
N GLY A 126 1.42 11.11 -33.52
CA GLY A 126 2.73 11.66 -33.20
C GLY A 126 3.32 11.19 -31.86
N GLU A 127 2.57 10.46 -31.03
CA GLU A 127 3.14 9.87 -29.82
C GLU A 127 4.03 8.67 -30.13
N LEU A 128 5.01 8.43 -29.25
CA LEU A 128 5.91 7.28 -29.35
C LEU A 128 5.16 5.97 -29.12
N ILE A 129 5.42 5.02 -30.02
CA ILE A 129 5.02 3.63 -29.95
C ILE A 129 6.30 2.82 -29.85
N CYS A 130 6.54 2.24 -28.68
CA CYS A 130 7.77 1.51 -28.39
C CYS A 130 7.54 0.00 -28.39
N PHE A 131 8.52 -0.72 -28.91
CA PHE A 131 8.55 -2.16 -29.03
C PHE A 131 9.77 -2.71 -28.32
N SER A 132 9.63 -3.89 -27.73
CA SER A 132 10.76 -4.67 -27.24
C SER A 132 10.57 -6.15 -27.52
N ALA A 133 11.69 -6.87 -27.61
CA ALA A 133 11.73 -8.32 -27.72
C ALA A 133 12.96 -8.86 -26.98
N ILE A 134 12.91 -10.12 -26.56
CA ILE A 134 14.09 -10.88 -26.11
C ILE A 134 14.34 -11.99 -27.12
N ALA A 135 15.56 -12.07 -27.63
CA ALA A 135 15.98 -13.05 -28.64
C ALA A 135 17.47 -13.39 -28.46
N ALA A 136 17.99 -14.29 -29.32
CA ALA A 136 19.39 -14.65 -29.30
C ALA A 136 20.33 -13.42 -29.41
N PRO A 137 21.46 -13.41 -28.68
CA PRO A 137 22.49 -12.39 -28.86
C PRO A 137 22.96 -12.34 -30.32
N ASN A 138 23.26 -11.14 -30.84
CA ASN A 138 23.71 -10.89 -32.23
C ASN A 138 22.68 -11.12 -33.35
N ALA A 139 21.42 -11.39 -33.00
CA ALA A 139 20.35 -11.41 -33.99
C ALA A 139 20.02 -9.99 -34.49
N SER A 140 19.48 -9.90 -35.71
CA SER A 140 18.82 -8.68 -36.19
C SER A 140 17.33 -8.78 -35.90
N VAL A 141 16.78 -7.76 -35.25
CA VAL A 141 15.36 -7.72 -34.86
C VAL A 141 14.71 -6.47 -35.43
N SER A 142 13.52 -6.63 -36.02
CA SER A 142 12.70 -5.51 -36.48
C SER A 142 11.21 -5.78 -36.28
N VAL A 143 10.41 -4.73 -36.36
CA VAL A 143 8.94 -4.80 -36.29
C VAL A 143 8.37 -4.20 -37.55
N LYS A 144 7.48 -4.94 -38.23
CA LYS A 144 6.65 -4.39 -39.29
C LYS A 144 5.32 -3.91 -38.72
N LEU A 145 5.00 -2.64 -38.91
CA LEU A 145 3.74 -2.02 -38.52
C LEU A 145 3.20 -1.19 -39.68
N GLY A 146 2.09 -1.65 -40.28
CA GLY A 146 1.62 -1.10 -41.56
C GLY A 146 2.71 -1.17 -42.64
N ASN A 147 3.09 -0.01 -43.19
CA ASN A 147 4.14 0.11 -44.21
C ASN A 147 5.52 0.43 -43.64
N GLN A 148 5.67 0.53 -42.32
CA GLN A 148 6.94 0.82 -41.67
C GLN A 148 7.63 -0.46 -41.21
N THR A 149 8.95 -0.50 -41.38
CA THR A 149 9.84 -1.48 -40.73
C THR A 149 10.69 -0.73 -39.71
N ILE A 150 10.49 -1.05 -38.43
CA ILE A 150 11.14 -0.41 -37.29
C ILE A 150 12.29 -1.31 -36.82
N PRO A 151 13.57 -0.91 -36.96
CA PRO A 151 14.67 -1.70 -36.40
C PRO A 151 14.66 -1.63 -34.87
N LEU A 152 14.92 -2.76 -34.21
CA LEU A 152 15.11 -2.82 -32.76
C LEU A 152 16.60 -3.00 -32.44
N SER A 153 17.17 -2.08 -31.68
CA SER A 153 18.59 -2.09 -31.34
C SER A 153 18.87 -2.90 -30.07
N PRO A 154 20.00 -3.63 -29.99
CA PRO A 154 20.43 -4.31 -28.77
C PRO A 154 20.58 -3.35 -27.58
N GLN A 155 20.14 -3.77 -26.40
CA GLN A 155 20.20 -2.99 -25.17
C GLN A 155 21.34 -3.51 -24.29
N GLN A 156 22.46 -2.78 -24.20
CA GLN A 156 23.67 -3.32 -23.58
C GLN A 156 23.65 -3.35 -22.05
N GLN A 157 23.18 -2.28 -21.40
CA GLN A 157 23.15 -2.17 -19.95
C GLN A 157 21.95 -1.33 -19.52
N VAL A 158 21.16 -1.85 -18.58
CA VAL A 158 20.16 -1.04 -17.86
C VAL A 158 20.32 -1.35 -16.39
N ALA A 159 20.39 -0.31 -15.58
CA ALA A 159 20.31 -0.44 -14.13
C ALA A 159 18.98 -1.13 -13.77
N LYS A 160 19.04 -2.27 -13.08
CA LYS A 160 17.85 -2.89 -12.49
C LYS A 160 17.61 -2.22 -11.14
N LEU A 161 16.44 -1.60 -11.01
CA LEU A 161 15.97 -1.06 -9.74
C LEU A 161 15.51 -2.22 -8.84
N PRO A 162 15.84 -2.18 -7.54
CA PRO A 162 15.25 -3.10 -6.57
C PRO A 162 13.74 -2.80 -6.41
N PRO A 163 12.95 -3.74 -5.85
CA PRO A 163 11.55 -3.46 -5.52
C PRO A 163 11.44 -2.32 -4.48
N ASN A 164 10.28 -1.65 -4.43
CA ASN A 164 10.03 -0.55 -3.46
C ASN A 164 10.31 -0.96 -2.01
N SER A 165 10.00 -2.22 -1.65
CA SER A 165 10.25 -2.79 -0.33
C SER A 165 11.72 -2.80 0.07
N ALA A 166 12.67 -2.65 -0.86
CA ALA A 166 14.09 -2.55 -0.52
C ALA A 166 14.44 -1.28 0.27
N ALA A 167 13.55 -0.26 0.29
CA ALA A 167 13.67 0.87 1.20
C ALA A 167 13.58 0.45 2.69
N LEU A 168 12.85 -0.63 2.99
CA LEU A 168 12.67 -1.18 4.33
C LEU A 168 13.95 -1.82 4.90
N THR A 169 14.93 -2.13 4.03
CA THR A 169 16.21 -2.75 4.40
C THR A 169 17.41 -1.86 4.05
N GLY A 170 17.18 -0.64 3.54
CA GLY A 170 18.24 0.26 3.08
C GLY A 170 18.95 -0.20 1.80
N GLN A 171 18.41 -1.16 1.06
CA GLN A 171 19.00 -1.76 -0.15
C GLN A 171 18.41 -1.17 -1.44
N ASN A 172 18.13 0.13 -1.46
CA ASN A 172 17.44 0.81 -2.56
C ASN A 172 18.34 1.24 -3.73
N GLN A 173 19.58 0.75 -3.79
CA GLN A 173 20.53 1.11 -4.83
C GLN A 173 20.35 0.24 -6.08
N PRO A 174 20.47 0.81 -7.30
CA PRO A 174 20.40 0.04 -8.53
C PRO A 174 21.55 -0.97 -8.62
N SER A 175 21.26 -2.12 -9.25
CA SER A 175 22.31 -3.09 -9.64
C SER A 175 22.50 -3.06 -11.15
N VAL A 176 23.76 -3.07 -11.62
CA VAL A 176 24.07 -3.18 -13.04
C VAL A 176 23.85 -4.63 -13.48
N GLN A 177 23.05 -4.82 -14.52
CA GLN A 177 22.86 -6.12 -15.16
C GLN A 177 23.11 -6.00 -16.67
N THR A 178 23.78 -7.02 -17.21
CA THR A 178 23.98 -7.19 -18.64
C THR A 178 22.67 -7.70 -19.26
N ASN A 179 22.06 -6.90 -20.13
CA ASN A 179 20.79 -7.24 -20.80
C ASN A 179 21.04 -7.90 -22.16
N THR A 180 21.89 -8.93 -22.17
CA THR A 180 22.20 -9.65 -23.41
C THR A 180 20.91 -10.20 -24.03
N GLY A 181 20.71 -9.97 -25.33
CA GLY A 181 19.54 -10.49 -26.05
C GLY A 181 18.26 -9.65 -25.94
N LYS A 182 18.26 -8.50 -25.24
CA LYS A 182 17.13 -7.56 -25.26
C LYS A 182 17.27 -6.56 -26.41
N TYR A 183 16.21 -6.39 -27.20
CA TYR A 183 16.14 -5.44 -28.31
C TYR A 183 14.97 -4.48 -28.10
N ALA A 184 15.15 -3.20 -28.42
CA ALA A 184 14.10 -2.20 -28.32
C ALA A 184 14.22 -1.10 -29.37
N GLY A 185 13.10 -0.45 -29.67
CA GLY A 185 13.01 0.66 -30.63
C GLY A 185 11.63 1.29 -30.58
N CYS A 186 11.49 2.51 -31.07
CA CYS A 186 10.21 3.22 -31.10
C CYS A 186 9.97 3.87 -32.47
N THR A 187 8.71 4.10 -32.80
CA THR A 187 8.28 4.90 -33.96
C THR A 187 7.16 5.86 -33.56
N THR A 188 6.73 6.71 -34.49
CA THR A 188 5.52 7.52 -34.36
C THR A 188 4.65 7.33 -35.60
N VAL A 189 3.35 7.55 -35.45
CA VAL A 189 2.40 7.51 -36.57
C VAL A 189 1.55 8.77 -36.53
N ALA A 190 1.53 9.51 -37.64
CA ALA A 190 0.89 10.82 -37.73
C ALA A 190 -0.60 10.77 -38.09
N VAL A 191 -1.10 9.62 -38.55
CA VAL A 191 -2.47 9.48 -39.06
C VAL A 191 -3.24 8.50 -38.18
N ALA A 192 -4.46 8.87 -37.81
CA ALA A 192 -5.38 8.03 -37.06
C ALA A 192 -5.78 6.77 -37.85
N GLY A 193 -5.96 5.65 -37.15
CA GLY A 193 -6.33 4.38 -37.77
C GLY A 193 -5.97 3.16 -36.94
N ASP A 194 -6.56 2.03 -37.29
CA ASP A 194 -6.18 0.72 -36.74
C ASP A 194 -4.97 0.17 -37.52
N LEU A 195 -3.85 -0.03 -36.82
CA LEU A 195 -2.63 -0.58 -37.40
C LEU A 195 -2.54 -2.11 -37.22
N GLY A 196 -3.49 -2.72 -36.52
CA GLY A 196 -3.53 -4.14 -36.25
C GLY A 196 -2.39 -4.60 -35.33
N GLN A 197 -2.00 -5.88 -35.47
CA GLN A 197 -0.92 -6.46 -34.69
C GLN A 197 0.44 -6.25 -35.39
N PRO A 198 1.45 -5.72 -34.67
CA PRO A 198 2.81 -5.62 -35.19
C PRO A 198 3.38 -7.01 -35.52
N GLN A 199 4.18 -7.12 -36.58
CA GLN A 199 4.84 -8.37 -36.95
C GLN A 199 6.33 -8.27 -36.61
N PHE A 200 6.78 -9.03 -35.61
CA PHE A 200 8.18 -9.08 -35.20
C PHE A 200 8.96 -10.02 -36.12
N GLN A 201 10.08 -9.55 -36.63
CA GLN A 201 11.00 -10.30 -37.48
C GLN A 201 12.32 -10.49 -36.76
N LEU A 202 12.79 -11.74 -36.72
CA LEU A 202 14.07 -12.12 -36.15
C LEU A 202 14.89 -12.78 -37.25
N THR A 203 16.08 -12.25 -37.51
CA THR A 203 17.05 -12.83 -38.43
C THR A 203 18.31 -13.25 -37.68
N LEU A 204 18.69 -14.52 -37.81
CA LEU A 204 19.91 -15.10 -37.24
C LEU A 204 20.54 -16.03 -38.28
N ASP A 205 21.85 -15.89 -38.53
CA ASP A 205 22.61 -16.67 -39.51
C ASP A 205 21.94 -16.73 -40.91
N GLY A 206 21.39 -15.60 -41.36
CA GLY A 206 20.72 -15.47 -42.67
C GLY A 206 19.32 -16.08 -42.75
N LYS A 207 18.83 -16.73 -41.69
CA LYS A 207 17.46 -17.28 -41.61
C LYS A 207 16.55 -16.32 -40.85
N THR A 208 15.30 -16.18 -41.30
CA THR A 208 14.33 -15.24 -40.71
C THR A 208 13.06 -15.95 -40.29
N ILE A 209 12.56 -15.65 -39.09
CA ILE A 209 11.19 -15.97 -38.66
C ILE A 209 10.37 -14.70 -38.48
N THR A 210 9.05 -14.83 -38.57
CA THR A 210 8.10 -13.77 -38.23
C THR A 210 7.14 -14.28 -37.16
N GLN A 211 6.88 -13.44 -36.16
CA GLN A 211 5.91 -13.72 -35.09
C GLN A 211 5.02 -12.49 -34.89
N ALA A 212 3.70 -12.67 -34.89
CA ALA A 212 2.78 -11.60 -34.54
C ALA A 212 2.96 -11.21 -33.06
N GLY A 213 2.97 -9.91 -32.79
CA GLY A 213 2.85 -9.37 -31.43
C GLY A 213 1.47 -9.64 -30.86
N THR A 214 1.34 -9.55 -29.54
CA THR A 214 0.07 -9.84 -28.86
C THR A 214 -0.89 -8.66 -28.90
N GLY A 215 -0.41 -7.45 -28.61
CA GLY A 215 -1.22 -6.24 -28.57
C GLY A 215 -1.48 -5.64 -29.95
N LYS A 216 -2.74 -5.27 -30.22
CA LYS A 216 -3.11 -4.41 -31.35
C LYS A 216 -2.73 -2.96 -31.08
N ILE A 217 -2.45 -2.22 -32.15
CA ILE A 217 -2.07 -0.81 -32.06
C ILE A 217 -3.08 0.03 -32.82
N THR A 218 -3.67 1.00 -32.13
CA THR A 218 -4.60 1.96 -32.73
C THR A 218 -4.09 3.38 -32.51
N ILE A 219 -4.18 4.21 -33.55
CA ILE A 219 -3.97 5.66 -33.44
C ILE A 219 -5.33 6.32 -33.36
N LEU A 220 -5.62 6.94 -32.21
CA LEU A 220 -6.88 7.61 -31.94
C LEU A 220 -7.04 8.83 -32.85
N SER A 221 -8.27 9.11 -33.27
CA SER A 221 -8.56 10.32 -34.03
C SER A 221 -8.70 11.52 -33.09
N PRO A 222 -7.93 12.61 -33.27
CA PRO A 222 -8.07 13.84 -32.48
C PRO A 222 -9.43 14.53 -32.63
N THR A 223 -10.18 14.22 -33.70
CA THR A 223 -11.49 14.82 -33.99
C THR A 223 -12.67 13.94 -33.54
N GLN A 224 -12.41 12.69 -33.15
CA GLN A 224 -13.42 11.75 -32.65
C GLN A 224 -13.05 11.30 -31.23
N SER A 225 -12.92 12.28 -30.35
CA SER A 225 -12.57 12.06 -28.96
C SER A 225 -13.67 11.34 -28.19
N GLU A 226 -13.34 10.19 -27.59
CA GLU A 226 -14.24 9.51 -26.65
C GLU A 226 -14.16 10.19 -25.28
N VAL A 227 -15.31 10.44 -24.66
CA VAL A 227 -15.41 10.99 -23.30
C VAL A 227 -15.95 9.91 -22.38
N VAL A 228 -15.40 9.83 -21.17
CA VAL A 228 -15.86 8.92 -20.12
C VAL A 228 -16.32 9.68 -18.89
N GLU A 229 -17.26 9.07 -18.17
CA GLU A 229 -17.70 9.47 -16.83
C GLU A 229 -17.23 8.44 -15.80
N VAL A 230 -16.68 8.89 -14.67
CA VAL A 230 -16.37 8.04 -13.51
C VAL A 230 -17.66 7.58 -12.83
N THR A 231 -17.84 6.27 -12.66
CA THR A 231 -19.10 5.68 -12.16
C THR A 231 -19.07 5.27 -10.69
N VAL A 232 -17.87 5.03 -10.16
CA VAL A 232 -17.63 4.69 -8.74
C VAL A 232 -17.50 5.96 -7.90
N ASP A 233 -17.79 5.87 -6.60
CA ASP A 233 -17.78 7.03 -5.70
C ASP A 233 -16.40 7.74 -5.63
N SER A 234 -15.32 6.96 -5.77
CA SER A 234 -13.93 7.43 -5.75
C SER A 234 -13.08 6.66 -6.77
N GLY A 235 -12.99 7.18 -8.01
CA GLY A 235 -12.23 6.57 -9.10
C GLY A 235 -10.73 6.62 -8.88
N VAL A 236 -10.04 5.49 -9.07
CA VAL A 236 -8.61 5.34 -8.73
C VAL A 236 -7.74 5.80 -9.89
N ALA A 237 -7.44 7.10 -9.90
CA ALA A 237 -6.48 7.70 -10.82
C ALA A 237 -5.03 7.32 -10.49
N ARG A 238 -4.21 7.12 -11.52
CA ARG A 238 -2.81 6.67 -11.40
C ARG A 238 -1.88 7.36 -12.37
N THR A 239 -0.58 7.28 -12.11
CA THR A 239 0.47 7.82 -13.00
C THR A 239 0.74 6.96 -14.24
N GLY A 240 0.15 5.76 -14.34
CA GLY A 240 0.36 4.85 -15.47
C GLY A 240 -0.66 3.69 -15.52
N PRO A 241 -0.59 2.87 -16.59
CA PRO A 241 -1.63 1.90 -16.97
C PRO A 241 -1.55 0.56 -16.24
N SER A 242 -1.39 0.55 -14.91
CA SER A 242 -1.47 -0.67 -14.10
C SER A 242 -1.66 -0.37 -12.62
N SER A 243 -1.91 -1.41 -11.83
CA SER A 243 -1.96 -1.31 -10.37
C SER A 243 -0.63 -0.96 -9.71
N ASP A 244 0.49 -1.09 -10.42
CA ASP A 244 1.85 -0.87 -9.90
C ASP A 244 2.24 0.60 -9.92
N TYR A 245 1.53 1.41 -10.72
CA TYR A 245 1.76 2.85 -10.78
C TYR A 245 1.17 3.57 -9.57
N SER A 246 1.82 4.67 -9.20
CA SER A 246 1.44 5.51 -8.06
C SER A 246 0.01 6.02 -8.22
N ARG A 247 -0.74 6.03 -7.10
CA ARG A 247 -2.07 6.63 -7.05
C ARG A 247 -1.98 8.15 -7.03
N LEU A 248 -2.97 8.79 -7.64
CA LEU A 248 -3.20 10.23 -7.63
C LEU A 248 -4.45 10.55 -6.79
N THR A 249 -4.81 11.83 -6.70
CA THR A 249 -6.11 12.24 -6.12
C THR A 249 -7.24 11.46 -6.78
N PRO A 250 -8.07 10.73 -6.03
CA PRO A 250 -9.19 10.02 -6.60
C PRO A 250 -10.18 10.97 -7.26
N LEU A 251 -10.76 10.53 -8.37
CA LEU A 251 -11.75 11.32 -9.11
C LEU A 251 -13.14 11.06 -8.52
N PRO A 252 -13.87 12.09 -8.07
CA PRO A 252 -15.23 11.89 -7.59
C PRO A 252 -16.15 11.36 -8.69
N LYS A 253 -17.14 10.56 -8.31
CA LYS A 253 -18.20 10.10 -9.22
C LYS A 253 -18.79 11.25 -10.04
N GLY A 254 -19.05 10.99 -11.31
CA GLY A 254 -19.57 11.96 -12.27
C GLY A 254 -18.47 12.76 -12.99
N THR A 255 -17.21 12.71 -12.54
CA THR A 255 -16.08 13.33 -13.25
C THR A 255 -16.05 12.89 -14.70
N GLN A 256 -16.03 13.86 -15.63
CA GLN A 256 -15.91 13.60 -17.06
C GLN A 256 -14.51 13.94 -17.56
N ALA A 257 -13.96 13.11 -18.45
CA ALA A 257 -12.65 13.33 -19.05
C ALA A 257 -12.56 12.71 -20.45
N THR A 258 -11.77 13.31 -21.33
CA THR A 258 -11.50 12.76 -22.66
C THR A 258 -10.47 11.64 -22.57
N ILE A 259 -10.67 10.55 -23.31
CA ILE A 259 -9.67 9.50 -23.48
C ILE A 259 -8.62 9.96 -24.49
N THR A 260 -7.36 9.98 -24.07
CA THR A 260 -6.20 10.28 -24.93
C THR A 260 -5.32 9.06 -25.18
N GLY A 261 -5.61 7.92 -24.55
CA GLY A 261 -4.85 6.69 -24.78
C GLY A 261 -5.49 5.50 -24.08
N LYS A 262 -5.11 4.30 -24.51
CA LYS A 262 -5.56 3.04 -23.92
C LYS A 262 -4.36 2.10 -23.80
N GLU A 263 -4.34 1.27 -22.77
CA GLU A 263 -3.37 0.17 -22.60
C GLU A 263 -4.06 -0.95 -21.82
N GLY A 264 -4.48 -1.99 -22.54
CA GLY A 264 -5.38 -3.02 -22.01
C GLY A 264 -6.65 -2.41 -21.42
N ASP A 265 -6.94 -2.73 -20.16
CA ASP A 265 -8.09 -2.23 -19.40
C ASP A 265 -7.93 -0.78 -18.90
N TRP A 266 -6.81 -0.09 -19.19
CA TRP A 266 -6.53 1.24 -18.65
C TRP A 266 -6.74 2.34 -19.68
N LEU A 267 -7.40 3.42 -19.25
CA LEU A 267 -7.69 4.61 -20.04
C LEU A 267 -6.80 5.76 -19.57
N ARG A 268 -6.05 6.37 -20.48
CA ARG A 268 -5.36 7.63 -20.21
C ARG A 268 -6.34 8.76 -20.41
N LEU A 269 -6.57 9.53 -19.35
CA LEU A 269 -7.40 10.71 -19.35
C LEU A 269 -6.60 11.90 -19.83
N ASP A 270 -7.28 12.86 -20.44
CA ASP A 270 -6.65 14.03 -21.04
C ASP A 270 -5.78 14.82 -20.04
N TYR A 271 -6.07 14.80 -18.73
CA TYR A 271 -5.27 15.47 -17.69
C TYR A 271 -3.98 14.72 -17.29
N GLY A 272 -3.70 13.59 -17.95
CA GLY A 272 -2.47 12.83 -17.85
C GLY A 272 -2.54 11.59 -16.96
N ALA A 273 -3.58 11.45 -16.12
CA ALA A 273 -3.73 10.26 -15.29
C ALA A 273 -4.34 9.07 -16.06
N TRP A 274 -4.18 7.89 -15.47
CA TRP A 274 -4.79 6.66 -15.93
C TRP A 274 -5.86 6.16 -14.96
N ILE A 275 -6.95 5.61 -15.48
CA ILE A 275 -8.02 4.99 -14.70
C ILE A 275 -8.40 3.64 -15.32
N ASN A 276 -8.84 2.69 -14.50
CA ASN A 276 -9.32 1.42 -15.03
C ASN A 276 -10.68 1.62 -15.71
N SER A 277 -10.86 1.07 -16.91
CA SER A 277 -12.09 1.22 -17.71
C SER A 277 -13.33 0.75 -16.97
N LYS A 278 -13.21 -0.24 -16.07
CA LYS A 278 -14.30 -0.78 -15.23
C LYS A 278 -14.83 0.22 -14.21
N GLU A 279 -14.10 1.29 -13.92
CA GLU A 279 -14.52 2.40 -13.04
C GLU A 279 -15.20 3.54 -13.81
N THR A 280 -15.41 3.36 -15.13
CA THR A 280 -15.91 4.40 -16.03
C THR A 280 -17.03 3.91 -16.93
N ARG A 281 -17.73 4.85 -17.56
CA ARG A 281 -18.68 4.59 -18.66
C ARG A 281 -18.45 5.61 -19.77
N VAL A 282 -18.40 5.14 -21.02
CA VAL A 282 -18.30 6.01 -22.20
C VAL A 282 -19.60 6.79 -22.39
N LEU A 283 -19.49 8.09 -22.69
CA LEU A 283 -20.60 8.97 -22.99
C LEU A 283 -20.71 9.17 -24.51
N THR A 284 -21.70 8.54 -25.14
CA THR A 284 -21.91 8.64 -26.60
C THR A 284 -22.33 10.05 -27.00
N GLY A 285 -21.63 10.64 -27.96
CA GLY A 285 -21.92 11.98 -28.48
C GLY A 285 -21.49 13.14 -27.57
N ALA A 286 -20.82 12.85 -26.45
CA ALA A 286 -20.24 13.88 -25.60
C ALA A 286 -19.02 14.53 -26.27
N ILE A 287 -18.86 15.83 -26.03
CA ILE A 287 -17.70 16.61 -26.44
C ILE A 287 -16.70 16.69 -25.27
N PRO A 288 -15.39 16.94 -25.54
CA PRO A 288 -14.40 17.15 -24.49
C PRO A 288 -14.89 18.11 -23.40
N PRO A 289 -14.81 17.74 -22.11
CA PRO A 289 -15.40 18.52 -21.05
C PRO A 289 -14.60 19.81 -20.84
N SER A 290 -15.31 20.93 -20.80
CA SER A 290 -14.78 22.22 -20.41
C SER A 290 -15.84 22.98 -19.63
N THR A 291 -15.42 23.74 -18.63
CA THR A 291 -16.34 24.47 -17.77
C THR A 291 -15.85 25.88 -17.49
N ILE A 292 -16.79 26.80 -17.36
CA ILE A 292 -16.56 28.12 -16.79
C ILE A 292 -16.95 28.09 -15.32
N ILE A 293 -16.15 28.73 -14.47
CA ILE A 293 -16.50 29.02 -13.08
C ILE A 293 -16.66 30.52 -12.90
N ARG A 294 -17.80 30.94 -12.33
CA ARG A 294 -18.16 32.37 -12.18
C ARG A 294 -18.12 32.89 -10.75
N SER A 295 -18.21 31.99 -9.78
CA SER A 295 -18.21 32.33 -8.37
C SER A 295 -17.77 31.14 -7.53
N VAL A 296 -17.27 31.39 -6.33
CA VAL A 296 -17.05 30.36 -5.31
C VAL A 296 -17.77 30.80 -4.04
N GLY A 297 -18.50 29.86 -3.44
CA GLY A 297 -19.19 30.06 -2.17
C GLY A 297 -18.78 29.02 -1.16
N TYR A 298 -19.34 29.11 0.04
CA TYR A 298 -19.08 28.14 1.08
C TYR A 298 -20.30 27.93 2.00
N ARG A 299 -20.35 26.77 2.65
CA ARG A 299 -21.38 26.38 3.63
C ARG A 299 -20.67 26.01 4.94
N LYS A 300 -21.13 26.59 6.05
CA LYS A 300 -20.64 26.23 7.39
C LYS A 300 -21.47 25.06 7.92
N GLY A 301 -20.81 23.96 8.28
CA GLY A 301 -21.39 22.83 8.99
C GLY A 301 -20.81 22.69 10.39
N SER A 302 -21.40 21.81 11.20
CA SER A 302 -20.84 21.44 12.50
C SER A 302 -19.60 20.57 12.30
N GLY A 303 -18.41 21.13 12.49
CA GLY A 303 -17.14 20.40 12.36
C GLY A 303 -16.61 20.26 10.92
N VAL A 304 -17.21 20.95 9.96
CA VAL A 304 -16.79 20.94 8.55
C VAL A 304 -17.08 22.29 7.88
N THR A 305 -16.17 22.73 7.01
CA THR A 305 -16.37 23.85 6.08
C THR A 305 -16.44 23.28 4.68
N GLU A 306 -17.54 23.54 3.97
CA GLU A 306 -17.69 23.11 2.58
C GLU A 306 -17.49 24.27 1.63
N MET A 307 -16.45 24.21 0.80
CA MET A 307 -16.27 25.12 -0.33
C MET A 307 -17.01 24.55 -1.54
N VAL A 308 -17.82 25.38 -2.19
CA VAL A 308 -18.67 25.00 -3.31
C VAL A 308 -18.20 25.73 -4.57
N PHE A 309 -17.90 24.95 -5.61
CA PHE A 309 -17.43 25.43 -6.90
C PHE A 309 -18.48 25.06 -7.96
N PRO A 310 -19.42 25.96 -8.29
CA PRO A 310 -20.37 25.76 -9.37
C PRO A 310 -19.66 25.64 -10.72
N LEU A 311 -19.92 24.54 -11.42
CA LEU A 311 -19.40 24.24 -12.76
C LEU A 311 -20.57 23.90 -13.70
N GLN A 312 -20.30 23.88 -15.00
CA GLN A 312 -21.23 23.44 -16.03
C GLN A 312 -21.15 21.93 -16.27
N VAL A 313 -19.99 21.33 -16.01
CA VAL A 313 -19.72 19.89 -16.12
C VAL A 313 -18.72 19.48 -15.04
N PRO A 314 -18.86 18.28 -14.44
CA PRO A 314 -17.84 17.74 -13.55
C PRO A 314 -16.53 17.47 -14.28
N VAL A 315 -15.42 18.01 -13.77
CA VAL A 315 -14.09 17.92 -14.38
C VAL A 315 -13.10 17.14 -13.50
N PRO A 316 -11.95 16.70 -14.04
CA PRO A 316 -10.90 16.11 -13.22
C PRO A 316 -10.39 17.10 -12.16
N VAL A 317 -9.91 16.57 -11.05
CA VAL A 317 -9.41 17.37 -9.92
C VAL A 317 -8.10 16.79 -9.38
N SER A 318 -7.27 17.66 -8.80
CA SER A 318 -6.13 17.22 -7.98
C SER A 318 -6.03 18.02 -6.70
N VAL A 319 -5.54 17.37 -5.65
CA VAL A 319 -5.29 17.97 -4.34
C VAL A 319 -3.82 17.81 -3.99
N GLN A 320 -3.23 18.89 -3.49
CA GLN A 320 -1.89 18.90 -2.91
C GLN A 320 -1.98 19.45 -1.49
N GLN A 321 -1.44 18.69 -0.53
CA GLN A 321 -1.38 19.07 0.88
C GLN A 321 0.07 19.32 1.28
N SER A 322 0.30 20.33 2.12
CA SER A 322 1.49 20.47 2.95
C SER A 322 1.06 20.73 4.40
N ASP A 323 1.85 21.40 5.24
CA ASP A 323 1.48 21.68 6.63
C ASP A 323 0.16 22.48 6.70
N ARG A 324 0.23 23.80 6.48
CA ARG A 324 -0.94 24.69 6.52
C ARG A 324 -1.53 24.97 5.14
N ASN A 325 -0.95 24.46 4.06
CA ASN A 325 -1.48 24.72 2.72
C ASN A 325 -2.26 23.51 2.19
N PHE A 326 -3.41 23.80 1.61
CA PHE A 326 -4.23 22.85 0.87
C PHE A 326 -4.53 23.48 -0.49
N THR A 327 -4.18 22.80 -1.58
CA THR A 327 -4.39 23.32 -2.92
C THR A 327 -5.27 22.37 -3.70
N LEU A 328 -6.36 22.90 -4.26
CA LEU A 328 -7.27 22.20 -5.17
C LEU A 328 -7.06 22.74 -6.58
N THR A 329 -6.86 21.86 -7.55
CA THR A 329 -6.85 22.21 -8.98
C THR A 329 -8.07 21.61 -9.65
N LEU A 330 -8.83 22.43 -10.37
CA LEU A 330 -9.90 22.03 -11.29
C LEU A 330 -9.34 22.07 -12.71
N TYR A 331 -9.19 20.90 -13.35
CA TYR A 331 -8.73 20.84 -14.73
C TYR A 331 -9.84 21.31 -15.69
N HIS A 332 -9.48 21.72 -16.91
CA HIS A 332 -10.43 22.15 -17.95
C HIS A 332 -11.38 23.29 -17.55
N THR A 333 -10.97 24.05 -16.56
CA THR A 333 -11.77 25.12 -15.97
C THR A 333 -11.20 26.47 -16.39
N THR A 334 -12.06 27.34 -16.91
CA THR A 334 -11.75 28.74 -17.17
C THR A 334 -12.42 29.61 -16.12
N ALA A 335 -11.63 30.41 -15.40
CA ALA A 335 -12.16 31.38 -14.47
C ALA A 335 -12.80 32.56 -15.24
N GLN A 336 -14.09 32.74 -15.04
CA GLN A 336 -14.78 34.03 -15.13
C GLN A 336 -15.25 34.43 -13.72
N THR A 337 -14.42 34.12 -12.73
CA THR A 337 -14.74 34.28 -11.31
C THR A 337 -14.71 35.75 -10.93
N ASP A 338 -15.89 36.36 -10.83
CA ASP A 338 -16.02 37.76 -10.43
C ASP A 338 -16.09 37.93 -8.90
N ILE A 339 -16.67 36.93 -8.21
CA ILE A 339 -16.95 37.01 -6.77
C ILE A 339 -16.64 35.68 -6.09
N ILE A 340 -15.83 35.72 -5.03
CA ILE A 340 -15.65 34.63 -4.08
C ILE A 340 -16.14 35.11 -2.72
N ARG A 341 -17.10 34.39 -2.13
CA ARG A 341 -17.53 34.64 -0.75
C ARG A 341 -16.81 33.67 0.17
N LEU A 342 -16.07 34.23 1.13
CA LEU A 342 -15.49 33.53 2.27
C LEU A 342 -15.50 34.50 3.45
N ASP A 343 -16.39 34.29 4.41
CA ASP A 343 -16.43 35.12 5.63
C ASP A 343 -15.34 34.63 6.62
N ASP A 344 -15.34 35.09 7.87
CA ASP A 344 -14.43 34.53 8.90
C ASP A 344 -14.73 33.04 9.13
N ASP A 345 -13.95 32.18 8.50
CA ASP A 345 -14.11 30.73 8.48
C ASP A 345 -13.31 30.07 9.62
N PRO A 346 -13.84 29.06 10.34
CA PRO A 346 -13.13 28.42 11.45
C PRO A 346 -11.85 27.67 11.03
N VAL A 347 -11.69 27.30 9.77
CA VAL A 347 -10.55 26.50 9.29
C VAL A 347 -9.67 27.27 8.32
N ILE A 348 -10.25 28.11 7.46
CA ILE A 348 -9.50 28.80 6.42
C ILE A 348 -9.06 30.17 6.94
N SER A 349 -7.75 30.42 6.91
CA SER A 349 -7.16 31.73 7.24
C SER A 349 -6.97 32.64 6.03
N ARG A 350 -6.80 32.05 4.85
CA ARG A 350 -6.64 32.76 3.58
C ARG A 350 -7.04 31.85 2.42
N LEU A 351 -7.66 32.42 1.40
CA LEU A 351 -7.96 31.79 0.12
C LEU A 351 -7.37 32.63 -1.01
N ASP A 352 -6.51 32.01 -1.80
CA ASP A 352 -5.96 32.57 -3.03
C ASP A 352 -6.40 31.72 -4.22
N TRP A 353 -6.42 32.30 -5.43
CA TRP A 353 -6.72 31.55 -6.65
C TRP A 353 -5.91 32.07 -7.83
N GLN A 354 -5.71 31.21 -8.83
CA GLN A 354 -5.07 31.57 -10.09
C GLN A 354 -5.59 30.74 -11.26
N GLN A 355 -5.66 31.35 -12.44
CA GLN A 355 -5.84 30.64 -13.70
C GLN A 355 -4.49 30.00 -14.09
N LEU A 356 -4.50 28.69 -14.31
CA LEU A 356 -3.37 27.97 -14.88
C LEU A 356 -3.42 28.12 -16.41
N PRO A 357 -2.29 28.46 -17.06
CA PRO A 357 -2.25 28.64 -18.50
C PRO A 357 -2.49 27.31 -19.22
N SER A 358 -3.23 27.38 -20.33
CA SER A 358 -3.28 26.29 -21.29
C SER A 358 -1.99 26.31 -22.11
N PHE A 359 -1.17 25.26 -22.06
CA PHE A 359 -0.01 25.18 -22.94
C PHE A 359 -0.46 24.68 -24.31
N GLN A 360 -0.12 25.43 -25.37
CA GLN A 360 -0.23 24.92 -26.74
C GLN A 360 0.65 23.65 -26.82
N GLN A 361 0.04 22.53 -27.23
CA GLN A 361 0.54 21.14 -27.12
C GLN A 361 0.14 20.37 -25.84
N GLY A 362 -1.13 20.45 -25.45
CA GLY A 362 -1.74 19.45 -24.54
C GLY A 362 -1.58 19.73 -23.05
N GLY A 363 -1.09 20.91 -22.67
CA GLY A 363 -1.16 21.35 -21.28
C GLY A 363 -2.58 21.79 -20.96
N GLN A 364 -3.24 21.05 -20.08
CA GLN A 364 -4.59 21.39 -19.65
C GLN A 364 -4.57 22.60 -18.75
N GLY A 365 -5.14 23.70 -19.25
CA GLY A 365 -5.48 24.83 -18.41
C GLY A 365 -6.44 24.39 -17.29
N GLY A 366 -6.58 25.23 -16.28
CA GLY A 366 -7.42 24.93 -15.13
C GLY A 366 -7.44 26.09 -14.16
N VAL A 367 -8.19 25.95 -13.08
CA VAL A 367 -8.18 26.95 -12.00
C VAL A 367 -7.65 26.28 -10.74
N GLN A 368 -6.70 26.94 -10.11
CA GLN A 368 -6.13 26.51 -8.84
C GLN A 368 -6.66 27.40 -7.71
N TYR A 369 -7.06 26.77 -6.62
CA TYR A 369 -7.46 27.41 -5.36
C TYR A 369 -6.52 26.94 -4.25
N SER A 370 -5.88 27.88 -3.57
CA SER A 370 -4.96 27.63 -2.47
C SER A 370 -5.54 28.14 -1.16
N PHE A 371 -5.71 27.24 -0.21
CA PHE A 371 -6.23 27.50 1.12
C PHE A 371 -5.08 27.45 2.12
N ARG A 372 -4.86 28.54 2.86
CA ARG A 372 -4.02 28.52 4.05
C ARG A 372 -4.90 28.24 5.26
N LEU A 373 -4.65 27.16 5.98
CA LEU A 373 -5.41 26.73 7.13
C LEU A 373 -4.96 27.45 8.41
N LYS A 374 -5.91 27.70 9.34
CA LYS A 374 -5.66 28.27 10.67
C LYS A 374 -4.86 27.29 11.55
N SER A 375 -5.18 26.00 11.45
CA SER A 375 -4.51 24.90 12.15
C SER A 375 -3.20 24.50 11.47
N GLU A 376 -2.19 24.10 12.27
CA GLU A 376 -0.95 23.45 11.78
C GLU A 376 -1.19 22.04 11.27
N ARG A 377 -2.24 21.38 11.76
CA ARG A 377 -2.62 20.02 11.41
C ARG A 377 -3.84 20.03 10.52
N GLN A 378 -3.87 19.13 9.54
CA GLN A 378 -5.03 18.89 8.69
C GLN A 378 -5.78 17.66 9.22
N TRP A 379 -7.12 17.72 9.20
CA TRP A 379 -7.99 16.72 9.86
C TRP A 379 -8.78 15.86 8.87
N GLY A 380 -8.45 15.98 7.60
CA GLY A 380 -9.07 15.26 6.50
C GLY A 380 -9.99 16.11 5.65
N TYR A 381 -10.30 15.59 4.46
CA TYR A 381 -11.18 16.23 3.50
C TYR A 381 -11.97 15.21 2.69
N LYS A 382 -13.03 15.67 2.03
CA LYS A 382 -13.78 14.91 1.03
C LYS A 382 -14.06 15.77 -0.20
N LEU A 383 -14.11 15.11 -1.35
CA LEU A 383 -14.51 15.69 -2.63
C LEU A 383 -15.73 14.94 -3.16
N ARG A 384 -16.74 15.68 -3.61
CA ARG A 384 -17.92 15.11 -4.29
C ARG A 384 -18.52 16.11 -5.25
N TYR A 385 -19.26 15.62 -6.23
CA TYR A 385 -20.12 16.45 -7.06
C TYR A 385 -21.55 16.47 -6.52
N GLU A 386 -22.14 17.67 -6.37
CA GLU A 386 -23.57 17.89 -6.16
C GLU A 386 -24.15 18.50 -7.44
N GLY A 387 -24.82 17.66 -8.25
CA GLY A 387 -25.07 18.01 -9.65
C GLY A 387 -23.73 18.20 -10.36
N THR A 388 -23.48 19.40 -10.89
CA THR A 388 -22.22 19.77 -11.53
C THR A 388 -21.28 20.53 -10.59
N SER A 389 -21.72 20.92 -9.40
CA SER A 389 -20.90 21.70 -8.46
C SER A 389 -19.95 20.78 -7.72
N LEU A 390 -18.64 21.08 -7.74
CA LEU A 390 -17.71 20.39 -6.87
C LEU A 390 -17.88 20.93 -5.45
N VAL A 391 -17.95 20.02 -4.48
CA VAL A 391 -17.93 20.33 -3.06
C VAL A 391 -16.65 19.76 -2.45
N LEU A 392 -15.81 20.66 -1.93
CA LEU A 392 -14.67 20.35 -1.08
C LEU A 392 -15.08 20.52 0.38
N ALA A 393 -15.20 19.43 1.11
CA ALA A 393 -15.46 19.43 2.54
C ALA A 393 -14.13 19.35 3.30
N LEU A 394 -13.76 20.41 4.02
CA LEU A 394 -12.59 20.49 4.89
C LEU A 394 -13.01 20.28 6.35
N ARG A 395 -12.43 19.27 7.01
CA ARG A 395 -12.77 18.97 8.41
C ARG A 395 -12.15 19.99 9.36
N HIS A 396 -12.92 20.38 10.36
CA HIS A 396 -12.45 21.25 11.44
C HIS A 396 -11.54 20.48 12.38
N PRO A 397 -10.58 21.15 13.05
CA PRO A 397 -9.89 20.58 14.19
C PRO A 397 -10.86 20.04 15.23
N PRO A 398 -10.55 18.91 15.89
CA PRO A 398 -11.40 18.37 16.93
C PRO A 398 -11.50 19.38 18.08
N ILE A 399 -12.72 19.69 18.48
CA ILE A 399 -12.96 20.53 19.66
C ILE A 399 -12.76 19.63 20.88
N SER A 400 -11.57 19.70 21.48
CA SER A 400 -11.36 19.14 22.81
C SER A 400 -12.22 19.91 23.79
N ARG A 401 -13.22 19.24 24.39
CA ARG A 401 -14.01 19.84 25.46
C ARG A 401 -13.16 19.77 26.72
N ASP A 402 -12.54 20.90 27.09
CA ASP A 402 -11.81 21.03 28.35
C ASP A 402 -12.59 20.42 29.53
N GLY A 403 -11.90 19.70 30.41
CA GLY A 403 -12.22 19.86 31.83
C GLY A 403 -12.38 18.63 32.74
N LYS A 404 -11.91 17.42 32.40
CA LYS A 404 -11.62 16.42 33.45
C LYS A 404 -10.27 15.77 33.22
N LYS A 405 -9.31 15.99 34.15
CA LYS A 405 -7.97 15.35 34.14
C LYS A 405 -8.00 13.84 33.86
N GLN A 406 -9.10 13.17 34.19
CA GLN A 406 -9.28 11.73 34.01
C GLN A 406 -9.81 11.30 32.63
N LYS A 407 -10.40 12.20 31.82
CA LYS A 407 -10.98 11.90 30.50
C LYS A 407 -10.48 12.85 29.39
N PRO A 408 -9.16 12.89 29.13
CA PRO A 408 -8.55 13.84 28.20
C PRO A 408 -8.96 13.66 26.73
N LEU A 409 -9.60 12.55 26.34
CA LEU A 409 -10.03 12.27 24.97
C LEU A 409 -11.54 12.45 24.77
N THR A 410 -12.21 13.16 25.66
CA THR A 410 -13.67 13.40 25.55
C THR A 410 -14.00 14.13 24.24
N GLY A 411 -14.86 13.53 23.41
CA GLY A 411 -15.25 14.07 22.11
C GLY A 411 -14.33 13.67 20.95
N ILE A 412 -13.28 12.89 21.22
CA ILE A 412 -12.39 12.34 20.19
C ILE A 412 -12.91 10.97 19.76
N LYS A 413 -13.12 10.78 18.45
CA LYS A 413 -13.44 9.48 17.87
C LYS A 413 -12.16 8.86 17.30
N ILE A 414 -11.80 7.64 17.68
CA ILE A 414 -10.62 6.94 17.20
C ILE A 414 -11.05 5.63 16.56
N LEU A 415 -10.59 5.36 15.35
CA LEU A 415 -10.77 4.06 14.73
C LEU A 415 -9.50 3.22 14.93
N LEU A 416 -9.69 1.99 15.38
CA LEU A 416 -8.65 0.97 15.47
C LEU A 416 -8.94 -0.14 14.46
N ASP A 417 -7.95 -0.45 13.64
CA ASP A 417 -7.98 -1.55 12.69
C ASP A 417 -7.02 -2.66 13.16
N PRO A 418 -7.51 -3.75 13.79
CA PRO A 418 -6.68 -4.90 14.05
C PRO A 418 -6.36 -5.58 12.71
N GLY A 419 -5.09 -5.55 12.30
CA GLY A 419 -4.63 -6.12 11.04
C GLY A 419 -5.03 -7.58 10.85
N HIS A 420 -5.24 -8.01 9.60
CA HIS A 420 -5.58 -9.39 9.24
C HIS A 420 -6.92 -9.89 9.83
N GLY A 421 -7.10 -11.21 9.96
CA GLY A 421 -8.31 -11.82 10.52
C GLY A 421 -8.96 -12.84 9.58
N GLY A 422 -9.62 -13.84 10.16
CA GLY A 422 -10.19 -14.96 9.41
C GLY A 422 -9.09 -15.78 8.75
N LYS A 423 -9.14 -15.88 7.40
CA LYS A 423 -8.16 -16.64 6.61
C LYS A 423 -6.82 -15.91 6.47
N GLU A 424 -6.81 -14.58 6.58
CA GLU A 424 -5.58 -13.79 6.58
C GLU A 424 -4.92 -13.94 7.97
N SER A 425 -3.85 -14.73 8.06
CA SER A 425 -3.15 -14.97 9.33
C SER A 425 -2.23 -13.83 9.76
N GLY A 426 -1.77 -13.03 8.79
CA GLY A 426 -0.57 -12.21 8.95
C GLY A 426 0.67 -13.07 9.15
N ALA A 427 1.74 -12.46 9.69
CA ALA A 427 2.99 -13.15 9.98
C ALA A 427 2.82 -14.26 11.04
N ALA A 428 3.66 -15.30 10.96
CA ALA A 428 3.73 -16.35 11.97
C ALA A 428 5.05 -16.25 12.73
N GLY A 429 4.99 -16.24 14.06
CA GLY A 429 6.18 -16.25 14.90
C GLY A 429 6.80 -17.65 15.07
N PRO A 430 7.93 -17.77 15.79
CA PRO A 430 8.66 -19.02 16.11
C PRO A 430 7.82 -20.23 16.53
N THR A 431 6.72 -20.02 17.25
CA THR A 431 5.84 -21.10 17.73
C THR A 431 4.69 -21.41 16.76
N GLY A 432 4.54 -20.64 15.68
CA GLY A 432 3.39 -20.63 14.78
C GLY A 432 2.24 -19.75 15.27
N TYR A 433 2.43 -18.98 16.34
CA TYR A 433 1.45 -17.99 16.79
C TYR A 433 1.31 -16.88 15.74
N LEU A 434 0.06 -16.51 15.46
CA LEU A 434 -0.28 -15.68 14.31
C LEU A 434 -0.44 -14.22 14.69
N GLU A 435 0.02 -13.34 13.80
CA GLU A 435 -0.05 -11.89 13.95
C GLU A 435 -1.49 -11.39 14.14
N LYS A 436 -2.45 -11.97 13.40
CA LYS A 436 -3.87 -11.60 13.52
C LYS A 436 -4.40 -11.68 14.95
N ASP A 437 -3.88 -12.60 15.76
CA ASP A 437 -4.31 -12.83 17.13
C ASP A 437 -3.72 -11.77 18.06
N VAL A 438 -2.42 -11.49 17.93
CA VAL A 438 -1.74 -10.41 18.66
C VAL A 438 -2.38 -9.06 18.34
N ASN A 439 -2.60 -8.77 17.04
CA ASN A 439 -3.22 -7.54 16.58
C ASN A 439 -4.58 -7.31 17.23
N LEU A 440 -5.41 -8.36 17.32
CA LEU A 440 -6.72 -8.28 17.97
C LEU A 440 -6.61 -8.04 19.48
N ILE A 441 -5.75 -8.78 20.17
CA ILE A 441 -5.55 -8.66 21.62
C ILE A 441 -5.09 -7.25 21.98
N VAL A 442 -4.03 -6.78 21.34
CA VAL A 442 -3.44 -5.46 21.63
C VAL A 442 -4.39 -4.34 21.26
N SER A 443 -5.14 -4.46 20.16
CA SER A 443 -6.15 -3.47 19.79
C SER A 443 -7.30 -3.39 20.79
N LYS A 444 -7.74 -4.52 21.38
CA LYS A 444 -8.75 -4.52 22.44
C LYS A 444 -8.25 -3.87 23.72
N LEU A 445 -7.01 -4.18 24.12
CA LEU A 445 -6.37 -3.53 25.27
C LEU A 445 -6.25 -2.01 25.04
N LEU A 446 -5.86 -1.60 23.82
CA LEU A 446 -5.77 -0.19 23.44
C LEU A 446 -7.14 0.48 23.44
N ARG A 447 -8.18 -0.17 22.87
CA ARG A 447 -9.57 0.30 22.95
C ARG A 447 -9.96 0.60 24.40
N ASP A 448 -9.72 -0.33 25.30
CA ASP A 448 -10.14 -0.20 26.71
C ASP A 448 -9.41 0.97 27.40
N GLU A 449 -8.11 1.15 27.13
CA GLU A 449 -7.34 2.29 27.62
C GLU A 449 -7.82 3.63 27.03
N LEU A 450 -8.20 3.68 25.75
CA LEU A 450 -8.74 4.88 25.10
C LEU A 450 -10.14 5.23 25.60
N VAL A 451 -11.02 4.25 25.77
CA VAL A 451 -12.37 4.43 26.34
C VAL A 451 -12.29 4.94 27.78
N LYS A 452 -11.37 4.40 28.58
CA LYS A 452 -11.10 4.88 29.95
C LYS A 452 -10.72 6.38 29.97
N ARG A 453 -10.03 6.85 28.94
CA ARG A 453 -9.65 8.26 28.73
C ARG A 453 -10.74 9.11 28.06
N GLY A 454 -11.91 8.53 27.79
CA GLY A 454 -13.10 9.24 27.29
C GLY A 454 -13.26 9.27 25.76
N ALA A 455 -12.41 8.56 25.01
CA ALA A 455 -12.55 8.45 23.56
C ALA A 455 -13.77 7.59 23.17
N THR A 456 -14.39 7.92 22.04
CA THR A 456 -15.25 6.98 21.33
C THR A 456 -14.37 6.13 20.42
N VAL A 457 -14.35 4.81 20.63
CA VAL A 457 -13.51 3.91 19.82
C VAL A 457 -14.38 3.07 18.91
N VAL A 458 -14.02 3.01 17.63
CA VAL A 458 -14.59 2.08 16.65
C VAL A 458 -13.53 1.07 16.27
N MET A 459 -13.88 -0.21 16.21
CA MET A 459 -12.98 -1.26 15.73
C MET A 459 -13.49 -1.82 14.40
N THR A 460 -12.60 -2.05 13.43
CA THR A 460 -12.99 -2.71 12.16
C THR A 460 -13.37 -4.17 12.37
N ARG A 461 -12.82 -4.84 13.39
CA ARG A 461 -13.23 -6.15 13.88
C ARG A 461 -13.02 -6.28 15.39
N GLU A 462 -13.89 -7.04 16.04
CA GLU A 462 -13.80 -7.36 17.48
C GLU A 462 -13.60 -8.85 17.74
N ASP A 463 -13.55 -9.67 16.69
CA ASP A 463 -13.34 -11.11 16.71
C ASP A 463 -12.41 -11.53 15.56
N ASP A 464 -12.16 -12.84 15.45
CA ASP A 464 -11.37 -13.42 14.35
C ASP A 464 -12.25 -13.61 13.11
N ARG A 465 -12.59 -12.50 12.45
CA ARG A 465 -13.29 -12.49 11.17
C ARG A 465 -12.46 -11.84 10.08
N GLU A 466 -12.75 -12.26 8.86
CA GLU A 466 -12.21 -11.62 7.66
C GLU A 466 -12.86 -10.26 7.46
N VAL A 467 -12.04 -9.24 7.17
CA VAL A 467 -12.49 -7.90 6.76
C VAL A 467 -11.61 -7.46 5.60
N SER A 468 -12.23 -7.23 4.44
CA SER A 468 -11.50 -6.85 3.23
C SER A 468 -10.85 -5.46 3.37
N LEU A 469 -9.78 -5.20 2.60
CA LEU A 469 -9.16 -3.88 2.59
C LEU A 469 -10.15 -2.77 2.17
N THR A 470 -11.06 -3.08 1.25
CA THR A 470 -12.11 -2.15 0.81
C THR A 470 -13.06 -1.79 1.96
N ASP A 471 -13.51 -2.77 2.74
CA ASP A 471 -14.41 -2.54 3.87
C ASP A 471 -13.75 -1.76 4.99
N ARG A 472 -12.44 -1.98 5.23
CA ARG A 472 -11.66 -1.22 6.22
C ARG A 472 -11.56 0.26 5.84
N VAL A 473 -11.26 0.55 4.57
CA VAL A 473 -11.23 1.94 4.06
C VAL A 473 -12.62 2.56 4.13
N ALA A 474 -13.65 1.83 3.71
CA ALA A 474 -15.04 2.29 3.78
C ALA A 474 -15.47 2.58 5.23
N ALA A 475 -14.99 1.83 6.22
CA ALA A 475 -15.24 2.11 7.63
C ALA A 475 -14.65 3.45 8.07
N ILE A 476 -13.41 3.77 7.66
CA ILE A 476 -12.78 5.07 7.95
C ILE A 476 -13.56 6.21 7.27
N ASP A 477 -13.91 6.04 6.00
CA ASP A 477 -14.65 7.06 5.25
C ASP A 477 -16.08 7.26 5.77
N LYS A 478 -16.72 6.21 6.30
CA LYS A 478 -18.06 6.29 6.88
C LYS A 478 -18.04 6.89 8.28
N GLU A 479 -17.12 6.43 9.14
CA GLU A 479 -17.08 6.84 10.54
C GLU A 479 -16.48 8.23 10.75
N GLU A 480 -15.65 8.68 9.80
CA GLU A 480 -14.89 9.93 9.86
C GLU A 480 -14.23 10.13 11.23
N PRO A 481 -13.40 9.17 11.69
CA PRO A 481 -12.76 9.28 12.99
C PRO A 481 -11.84 10.52 13.02
N THR A 482 -11.56 11.04 14.22
CA THR A 482 -10.58 12.12 14.40
C THR A 482 -9.19 11.66 13.92
N ILE A 483 -8.82 10.43 14.24
CA ILE A 483 -7.61 9.73 13.76
C ILE A 483 -7.91 8.22 13.63
N ALA A 484 -7.19 7.54 12.76
CA ALA A 484 -7.27 6.08 12.59
C ALA A 484 -5.90 5.42 12.75
N PHE A 485 -5.87 4.25 13.40
CA PHE A 485 -4.67 3.43 13.54
C PHE A 485 -4.91 2.01 13.04
N SER A 486 -4.02 1.51 12.19
CA SER A 486 -3.91 0.08 11.86
C SER A 486 -2.83 -0.55 12.71
N VAL A 487 -3.16 -1.58 13.49
CA VAL A 487 -2.23 -2.24 14.43
C VAL A 487 -1.72 -3.53 13.81
N HIS A 488 -0.39 -3.62 13.66
CA HIS A 488 0.34 -4.72 13.05
C HIS A 488 1.63 -5.07 13.82
N TYR A 489 2.18 -6.24 13.49
CA TYR A 489 3.55 -6.62 13.85
C TYR A 489 4.29 -7.16 12.63
N ASN A 490 5.48 -6.62 12.40
CA ASN A 490 6.24 -6.81 11.19
C ASN A 490 6.71 -8.25 10.99
N SER A 491 7.02 -8.55 9.74
CA SER A 491 7.93 -9.62 9.33
C SER A 491 8.71 -9.16 8.11
N LEU A 492 9.78 -9.86 7.76
CA LEU A 492 10.58 -9.56 6.58
C LEU A 492 10.25 -10.52 5.41
N PRO A 493 10.38 -10.07 4.16
CA PRO A 493 10.42 -10.96 3.01
C PRO A 493 11.73 -11.78 2.99
N ASP A 494 11.77 -12.82 2.16
CA ASP A 494 13.04 -13.47 1.79
C ASP A 494 14.10 -12.42 1.39
N GLU A 495 15.39 -12.74 1.59
CA GLU A 495 16.50 -11.78 1.57
C GLU A 495 16.60 -10.87 2.81
N GLY A 496 15.63 -10.92 3.73
CA GLY A 496 15.69 -10.24 5.03
C GLY A 496 16.74 -10.81 6.00
N ASP A 497 16.90 -10.13 7.14
CA ASP A 497 17.66 -10.60 8.30
C ASP A 497 16.77 -10.56 9.55
N ALA A 498 15.98 -11.63 9.72
CA ALA A 498 14.96 -11.72 10.76
C ALA A 498 15.55 -11.73 12.19
N GLU A 499 16.78 -12.22 12.36
CA GLU A 499 17.45 -12.29 13.65
C GLU A 499 17.92 -10.90 14.12
N ASN A 500 18.38 -10.05 13.19
CA ASN A 500 18.96 -8.75 13.53
C ASN A 500 18.01 -7.57 13.31
N THR A 501 16.90 -7.76 12.60
CA THR A 501 15.91 -6.70 12.39
C THR A 501 14.85 -6.73 13.48
N LYS A 502 14.62 -5.57 14.09
CA LYS A 502 13.74 -5.40 15.25
C LYS A 502 13.28 -3.96 15.41
N GLY A 503 12.24 -3.76 16.20
CA GLY A 503 11.81 -2.44 16.67
C GLY A 503 10.47 -1.97 16.15
N VAL A 504 10.08 -0.78 16.59
CA VAL A 504 8.82 -0.14 16.25
C VAL A 504 8.94 0.60 14.92
N GLY A 505 8.00 0.38 14.01
CA GLY A 505 7.85 1.09 12.75
C GLY A 505 6.51 1.82 12.67
N THR A 506 6.44 2.90 11.90
CA THR A 506 5.15 3.54 11.55
C THR A 506 5.10 3.91 10.09
N PHE A 507 3.91 3.82 9.50
CA PHE A 507 3.67 4.07 8.09
C PHE A 507 2.59 5.12 7.90
N TRP A 508 2.82 6.02 6.96
CA TRP A 508 1.90 7.08 6.57
C TRP A 508 1.87 7.24 5.05
N TYR A 509 0.87 7.95 4.53
CA TYR A 509 0.75 8.21 3.09
C TYR A 509 0.44 9.68 2.80
N HIS A 510 -0.58 10.23 3.46
CA HIS A 510 -0.93 11.64 3.30
C HIS A 510 -0.15 12.54 4.27
N PRO A 511 0.25 13.76 3.85
CA PRO A 511 0.92 14.72 4.72
C PRO A 511 0.22 14.97 6.06
N GLN A 512 -1.13 14.93 6.07
CA GLN A 512 -1.94 15.08 7.28
C GLN A 512 -1.66 14.05 8.39
N ALA A 513 -1.10 12.89 8.05
CA ALA A 513 -0.77 11.82 8.99
C ALA A 513 0.72 11.76 9.37
N HIS A 514 1.60 12.48 8.66
CA HIS A 514 3.05 12.36 8.86
C HIS A 514 3.48 12.78 10.27
N ASN A 515 2.98 13.91 10.77
CA ASN A 515 3.29 14.37 12.12
C ASN A 515 2.86 13.36 13.19
N LEU A 516 1.66 12.78 13.04
CA LEU A 516 1.14 11.76 13.94
C LEU A 516 2.02 10.50 13.92
N ALA A 517 2.43 10.03 12.73
CA ALA A 517 3.29 8.86 12.59
C ALA A 517 4.65 9.06 13.28
N VAL A 518 5.33 10.17 13.00
CA VAL A 518 6.62 10.51 13.63
C VAL A 518 6.50 10.62 15.15
N PHE A 519 5.46 11.31 15.63
CA PHE A 519 5.25 11.48 17.06
C PHE A 519 5.02 10.13 17.75
N MET A 520 4.08 9.33 17.24
CA MET A 520 3.74 8.04 17.86
C MET A 520 4.93 7.07 17.84
N HIS A 521 5.68 7.01 16.74
CA HIS A 521 6.92 6.23 16.66
C HIS A 521 7.89 6.61 17.78
N ASN A 522 8.27 7.90 17.85
CA ASN A 522 9.28 8.37 18.81
C ASN A 522 8.80 8.20 20.25
N TYR A 523 7.52 8.47 20.52
CA TYR A 523 6.93 8.32 21.83
C TYR A 523 7.01 6.86 22.31
N ILE A 524 6.57 5.90 21.48
CA ILE A 524 6.55 4.47 21.86
C ILE A 524 7.99 3.96 22.07
N VAL A 525 8.91 4.29 21.15
CA VAL A 525 10.34 3.93 21.23
C VAL A 525 10.94 4.41 22.56
N GLN A 526 10.77 5.68 22.89
CA GLN A 526 11.35 6.26 24.11
C GLN A 526 10.64 5.74 25.37
N LYS A 527 9.31 5.69 25.37
CA LYS A 527 8.51 5.35 26.55
C LYS A 527 8.72 3.91 27.01
N LEU A 528 8.95 3.00 26.06
CA LEU A 528 9.10 1.57 26.31
C LEU A 528 10.55 1.08 26.19
N GLY A 529 11.51 1.97 25.84
CA GLY A 529 12.91 1.58 25.62
C GLY A 529 13.07 0.57 24.49
N ARG A 530 12.27 0.67 23.43
CA ARG A 530 12.25 -0.28 22.31
C ARG A 530 13.18 0.18 21.17
N PRO A 531 13.74 -0.73 20.36
CA PRO A 531 14.49 -0.33 19.17
C PRO A 531 13.60 0.44 18.18
N SER A 532 14.21 1.35 17.43
CA SER A 532 13.59 2.06 16.32
C SER A 532 13.78 1.27 15.03
N TYR A 533 12.70 0.98 14.32
CA TYR A 533 12.76 0.49 12.94
C TYR A 533 12.63 1.64 11.93
N GLY A 534 11.78 2.63 12.22
CA GLY A 534 11.70 3.87 11.46
C GLY A 534 10.29 4.38 11.16
N VAL A 535 10.24 5.46 10.39
CA VAL A 535 9.01 6.09 9.91
C VAL A 535 9.03 6.08 8.39
N PHE A 536 8.04 5.47 7.76
CA PHE A 536 8.04 5.19 6.33
C PHE A 536 6.82 5.82 5.65
N TRP A 537 7.05 6.37 4.46
CA TRP A 537 5.96 6.65 3.53
C TRP A 537 5.65 5.39 2.73
N ASP A 538 4.39 4.96 2.68
CA ASP A 538 4.00 3.79 1.89
C ASP A 538 2.52 3.81 1.46
N ASN A 539 2.25 3.23 0.29
CA ASN A 539 0.94 3.14 -0.37
C ASN A 539 0.09 1.98 0.19
N LEU A 540 -0.06 1.94 1.51
CA LEU A 540 -0.83 0.91 2.22
C LEU A 540 -2.32 1.28 2.26
N ALA A 541 -3.20 0.29 2.16
CA ALA A 541 -4.64 0.56 2.03
C ALA A 541 -5.20 1.44 3.15
N LEU A 542 -4.74 1.19 4.38
CA LEU A 542 -5.21 1.86 5.60
C LEU A 542 -4.57 3.22 5.85
N THR A 543 -3.50 3.59 5.14
CA THR A 543 -2.88 4.92 5.23
C THR A 543 -3.45 5.90 4.20
N ARG A 544 -4.13 5.39 3.17
CA ARG A 544 -4.71 6.14 2.04
C ARG A 544 -6.01 6.92 2.29
N PRO A 545 -6.85 6.66 3.31
CA PRO A 545 -8.06 7.45 3.50
C PRO A 545 -7.74 8.94 3.66
N PHE A 546 -8.47 9.78 2.92
CA PHE A 546 -8.33 11.25 2.97
C PHE A 546 -9.19 11.87 4.07
N SER A 547 -10.23 11.16 4.49
CA SER A 547 -11.25 11.60 5.46
C SER A 547 -10.72 11.78 6.88
N ALA A 548 -9.58 11.17 7.22
CA ALA A 548 -8.93 11.28 8.52
C ALA A 548 -7.42 11.06 8.41
N PRO A 549 -6.60 11.63 9.32
CA PRO A 549 -5.22 11.19 9.53
C PRO A 549 -5.19 9.71 9.93
N SER A 550 -4.53 8.89 9.10
CA SER A 550 -4.46 7.43 9.28
C SER A 550 -3.02 6.96 9.28
N VAL A 551 -2.64 6.21 10.32
CA VAL A 551 -1.27 5.70 10.52
C VAL A 551 -1.33 4.19 10.72
N LEU A 552 -0.42 3.46 10.08
CA LEU A 552 -0.21 2.06 10.38
C LEU A 552 0.97 1.92 11.35
N LEU A 553 0.77 1.16 12.42
CA LEU A 553 1.71 0.93 13.50
C LEU A 553 2.24 -0.49 13.40
N GLU A 554 3.55 -0.63 13.26
CA GLU A 554 4.24 -1.90 13.39
C GLU A 554 4.93 -1.95 14.75
N LEU A 555 4.36 -2.70 15.69
CA LEU A 555 4.72 -2.58 17.12
C LEU A 555 5.85 -3.54 17.56
N GLY A 556 6.55 -4.15 16.61
CA GLY A 556 7.63 -5.12 16.78
C GLY A 556 7.63 -6.15 15.64
N PHE A 557 8.57 -7.08 15.61
CA PHE A 557 8.66 -8.12 14.58
C PHE A 557 8.26 -9.50 15.11
N MET A 558 7.26 -10.13 14.48
CA MET A 558 6.89 -11.53 14.73
C MET A 558 8.02 -12.50 14.36
N SER A 559 8.82 -12.14 13.35
CA SER A 559 9.91 -12.97 12.84
C SER A 559 11.15 -12.96 13.74
N ASN A 560 11.31 -11.95 14.60
CA ASN A 560 12.50 -11.83 15.46
C ASN A 560 12.32 -12.68 16.73
N PRO A 561 13.22 -13.63 17.04
CA PRO A 561 13.09 -14.52 18.19
C PRO A 561 12.91 -13.82 19.53
N ASN A 562 13.66 -12.75 19.77
CA ASN A 562 13.63 -12.03 21.04
C ASN A 562 12.46 -11.05 21.11
N GLU A 563 12.08 -10.43 19.99
CA GLU A 563 10.88 -9.60 19.98
C GLU A 563 9.62 -10.43 20.15
N PHE A 564 9.56 -11.62 19.56
CA PHE A 564 8.40 -12.49 19.68
C PHE A 564 8.07 -12.84 21.14
N GLU A 565 9.07 -13.07 21.99
CA GLU A 565 8.87 -13.26 23.44
C GLU A 565 8.19 -12.04 24.08
N TRP A 566 8.60 -10.83 23.71
CA TRP A 566 8.02 -9.58 24.20
C TRP A 566 6.61 -9.31 23.63
N VAL A 567 6.42 -9.55 22.32
CA VAL A 567 5.17 -9.34 21.59
C VAL A 567 4.06 -10.24 22.13
N THR A 568 4.40 -11.46 22.56
CA THR A 568 3.45 -12.44 23.10
C THR A 568 3.30 -12.41 24.62
N ASP A 569 4.10 -11.60 25.33
CA ASP A 569 3.96 -11.43 26.77
C ASP A 569 2.75 -10.54 27.12
N SER A 570 1.83 -11.10 27.91
CA SER A 570 0.57 -10.42 28.27
C SER A 570 0.75 -9.14 29.11
N GLN A 571 1.84 -9.01 29.88
CA GLN A 571 2.12 -7.81 30.66
C GLN A 571 2.71 -6.72 29.77
N GLU A 572 3.60 -7.09 28.84
CA GLU A 572 4.17 -6.18 27.85
C GLU A 572 3.10 -5.67 26.87
N GLN A 573 2.16 -6.51 26.45
CA GLN A 573 1.00 -6.08 25.65
C GLN A 573 0.16 -5.01 26.37
N LYS A 574 -0.10 -5.18 27.68
CA LYS A 574 -0.83 -4.17 28.48
C LYS A 574 -0.04 -2.87 28.63
N LYS A 575 1.28 -2.96 28.88
CA LYS A 575 2.16 -1.79 28.95
C LYS A 575 2.20 -1.03 27.63
N LEU A 576 2.31 -1.76 26.50
CA LEU A 576 2.27 -1.22 25.16
C LEU A 576 0.96 -0.50 24.87
N ALA A 577 -0.18 -1.15 25.07
CA ALA A 577 -1.50 -0.54 24.87
C ALA A 577 -1.68 0.74 25.68
N LYS A 578 -1.25 0.74 26.95
CA LYS A 578 -1.25 1.93 27.79
C LYS A 578 -0.34 3.03 27.24
N ALA A 579 0.88 2.69 26.82
CA ALA A 579 1.84 3.66 26.28
C ALA A 579 1.34 4.29 24.96
N VAL A 580 0.72 3.51 24.08
CA VAL A 580 0.09 4.03 22.85
C VAL A 580 -1.05 4.99 23.21
N ALA A 581 -1.92 4.63 24.17
CA ALA A 581 -2.99 5.51 24.62
C ALA A 581 -2.47 6.81 25.28
N ASP A 582 -1.40 6.73 26.07
CA ASP A 582 -0.73 7.90 26.67
C ASP A 582 -0.11 8.81 25.59
N GLY A 583 0.52 8.22 24.57
CA GLY A 583 1.06 8.95 23.42
C GLY A 583 -0.02 9.70 22.65
N ILE A 584 -1.18 9.08 22.41
CA ILE A 584 -2.30 9.75 21.75
C ILE A 584 -2.78 10.96 22.56
N VAL A 585 -2.90 10.83 23.89
CA VAL A 585 -3.26 11.96 24.77
C VAL A 585 -2.24 13.09 24.66
N GLU A 586 -0.95 12.78 24.73
CA GLU A 586 0.11 13.77 24.64
C GLU A 586 0.14 14.47 23.27
N TRP A 587 -0.08 13.71 22.20
CA TRP A 587 -0.14 14.27 20.85
C TRP A 587 -1.27 15.29 20.69
N PHE A 588 -2.46 15.02 21.25
CA PHE A 588 -3.54 16.01 21.28
C PHE A 588 -3.22 17.19 22.20
N ALA A 589 -2.57 16.97 23.34
CA ALA A 589 -2.21 18.04 24.28
C ALA A 589 -1.25 19.07 23.67
N THR A 590 -0.26 18.63 22.89
CA THR A 590 0.70 19.51 22.20
C THR A 590 0.06 20.47 21.17
N ASP A 591 -1.18 20.21 20.75
CA ASP A 591 -1.97 21.06 19.85
C ASP A 591 -2.66 22.22 20.61
N THR A 592 -3.02 21.97 21.87
CA THR A 592 -3.83 22.90 22.69
C THR A 592 -3.07 24.05 23.34
N PHE A 593 -1.72 24.05 23.33
CA PHE A 593 -0.90 25.02 24.09
C PHE A 593 -0.15 26.06 23.26
N LYS A 594 -0.46 26.21 21.97
CA LYS A 594 -0.06 27.37 21.18
C LYS A 594 -1.28 28.21 20.81
N LYS A 595 -1.89 28.84 21.82
CA LYS A 595 -2.80 29.99 21.60
C LYS A 595 -1.99 31.26 21.52
#